data_AF-A0A967E3R4-F1
#
_entry.id   AF-A0A967E3R4-F1
#
_cell.length_a   1.000
_cell.length_b   1.000
_cell.length_c   1.000
_cell.angle_alpha   90.00
_cell.angle_beta   90.00
_cell.angle_gamma   90.00
#
_symmetry.space_group_name_H-M   'P 1'
#
loop_
_entity.id
_entity.type
_entity.pdbx_description
1 polymer ?
#
loop_
_entity_poly.entity_id
_entity_poly.type
_entity_poly.pdbx_seq_one_letter_code
_entity_poly.pdbx_strand_id
1 'polypeptide(L)'
;MTVVFWSIVSVLTVFVIGLLLRPLLKRPSAVTVEQEKTLSVYRQQFAELEQDRATGLLTEAQYQAARSELERRVLEETDAGQVLAPSSGGVLNLRVVALSLGMIIPAASGVLYWTLGNPAAMTHPAVSSAGSQRGAGEDTEMADSLNVLIEQLRRKLEQSPNDPIGWGLLARSYMAMERYADAVPIFERATKLDPDNASLLADFADALGVHQGRKLDG
;
A
#
# COMPACT_ATOMS: atom_id res chain seq x y z
N MET A 1 -2.81 -17.94 17.43
CA MET A 1 -2.93 -16.45 17.42
C MET A 1 -3.15 -15.86 16.02
N THR A 2 -3.42 -16.68 14.99
CA THR A 2 -3.55 -16.22 13.59
C THR A 2 -4.97 -15.76 13.27
N VAL A 3 -6.00 -16.49 13.68
CA VAL A 3 -7.41 -16.18 13.34
C VAL A 3 -7.86 -14.81 13.88
N VAL A 4 -7.48 -14.47 15.11
CA VAL A 4 -7.81 -13.17 15.73
C VAL A 4 -7.18 -12.00 14.98
N PHE A 5 -5.92 -12.14 14.54
CA PHE A 5 -5.24 -11.12 13.74
C PHE A 5 -5.98 -10.89 12.40
N TRP A 6 -6.34 -11.97 11.70
CA TRP A 6 -7.06 -11.88 10.43
C TRP A 6 -8.48 -11.31 10.59
N SER A 7 -9.17 -11.62 11.68
CA SER A 7 -10.48 -11.00 11.99
C SER A 7 -10.34 -9.50 12.19
N ILE A 8 -9.31 -9.03 12.92
CA ILE A 8 -9.08 -7.61 13.16
C ILE A 8 -8.76 -6.87 11.84
N VAL A 9 -7.88 -7.43 11.00
CA VAL A 9 -7.52 -6.83 9.71
C VAL A 9 -8.73 -6.73 8.78
N SER A 10 -9.56 -7.77 8.72
CA SER A 10 -10.75 -7.79 7.86
C SER A 10 -11.79 -6.74 8.31
N VAL A 11 -12.03 -6.64 9.62
CA VAL A 11 -12.93 -5.63 10.20
C VAL A 11 -12.41 -4.21 9.95
N LEU A 12 -11.11 -3.97 10.13
CA LEU A 12 -10.49 -2.67 9.90
C LEU A 12 -10.60 -2.25 8.43
N THR A 13 -10.41 -3.18 7.52
CA THR A 13 -10.47 -2.93 6.07
C THR A 13 -11.90 -2.54 5.66
N VAL A 14 -12.90 -3.29 6.11
CA VAL A 14 -14.32 -2.97 5.85
C VAL A 14 -14.71 -1.62 6.46
N PHE A 15 -14.20 -1.32 7.66
CA PHE A 15 -14.45 -0.03 8.32
C PHE A 15 -13.88 1.15 7.54
N VAL A 16 -12.63 1.05 7.06
CA VAL A 16 -11.98 2.09 6.24
C VAL A 16 -12.71 2.27 4.91
N ILE A 17 -13.11 1.18 4.25
CA ILE A 17 -13.91 1.23 3.01
C ILE A 17 -15.24 1.94 3.24
N GLY A 18 -15.94 1.62 4.34
CA GLY A 18 -17.20 2.28 4.71
C GLY A 18 -17.02 3.78 4.97
N LEU A 19 -15.92 4.16 5.62
CA LEU A 19 -15.60 5.57 5.91
C LEU A 19 -15.25 6.35 4.63
N LEU A 20 -14.57 5.72 3.66
CA LEU A 20 -14.26 6.29 2.34
C LEU A 20 -15.47 6.38 1.40
N LEU A 21 -16.41 5.43 1.49
CA LEU A 21 -17.65 5.45 0.71
C LEU A 21 -18.57 6.60 1.13
N ARG A 22 -18.61 6.96 2.42
CA ARG A 22 -19.49 8.00 2.97
C ARG A 22 -19.30 9.40 2.36
N PRO A 23 -18.08 9.97 2.25
CA PRO A 23 -17.87 11.25 1.58
C PRO A 23 -18.05 11.12 0.06
N LEU A 24 -17.83 9.93 -0.51
CA LEU A 24 -17.98 9.73 -1.95
C LEU A 24 -19.45 9.65 -2.37
N LEU A 25 -20.35 9.14 -1.52
CA LEU A 25 -21.80 9.14 -1.76
C LEU A 25 -22.42 10.54 -1.62
N LYS A 26 -21.83 11.40 -0.80
CA LYS A 26 -22.24 12.80 -0.69
C LYS A 26 -21.76 13.55 -1.94
N ARG A 27 -22.62 13.65 -2.97
CA ARG A 27 -22.41 14.64 -4.04
C ARG A 27 -22.32 16.02 -3.37
N PRO A 28 -21.25 16.80 -3.58
CA PRO A 28 -21.36 18.23 -3.35
C PRO A 28 -22.43 18.73 -4.31
N SER A 29 -23.51 19.26 -3.74
CA SER A 29 -24.68 19.77 -4.44
C SER A 29 -24.36 21.08 -5.15
N ALA A 30 -23.36 21.09 -6.04
CA ALA A 30 -23.01 22.25 -6.86
C ALA A 30 -24.24 22.78 -7.62
N VAL A 31 -25.09 21.86 -8.11
CA VAL A 31 -26.38 22.18 -8.74
C VAL A 31 -27.34 22.87 -7.77
N THR A 32 -27.44 22.42 -6.51
CA THR A 32 -28.34 23.03 -5.52
C THR A 32 -27.85 24.40 -5.06
N VAL A 33 -26.54 24.60 -4.91
CA VAL A 33 -25.97 25.90 -4.50
C VAL A 33 -26.15 26.96 -5.59
N GLU A 34 -25.98 26.60 -6.86
CA GLU A 34 -26.17 27.52 -7.99
C GLU A 34 -27.65 27.87 -8.18
N GLN A 35 -28.54 26.88 -8.05
CA GLN A 35 -29.98 27.05 -8.16
C GLN A 35 -30.58 27.85 -6.98
N GLU A 36 -30.03 27.71 -5.77
CA GLU A 36 -30.40 28.52 -4.61
C GLU A 36 -29.95 29.99 -4.77
N LYS A 37 -28.77 30.22 -5.36
CA LYS A 37 -28.25 31.55 -5.66
C LYS A 37 -29.08 32.25 -6.74
N THR A 38 -29.44 31.58 -7.84
CA THR A 38 -30.28 32.17 -8.90
C THR A 38 -31.69 32.50 -8.40
N LEU A 39 -32.31 31.60 -7.62
CA LEU A 39 -33.63 31.84 -7.03
C LEU A 39 -33.64 33.06 -6.08
N SER A 40 -32.55 33.28 -5.33
CA SER A 40 -32.44 34.44 -4.44
C SER A 40 -32.43 35.78 -5.19
N VAL A 41 -31.80 35.83 -6.36
CA VAL A 41 -31.77 37.02 -7.22
C VAL A 41 -33.16 37.35 -7.76
N TYR A 42 -33.90 36.33 -8.21
CA TYR A 42 -35.28 36.52 -8.68
C TYR A 42 -36.21 37.04 -7.60
N ARG A 43 -36.12 36.49 -6.38
CA ARG A 43 -36.90 36.99 -5.23
C ARG A 43 -36.61 38.46 -4.93
N GLN A 44 -35.35 38.87 -5.05
CA GLN A 44 -34.96 40.27 -4.86
C GLN A 44 -35.58 41.18 -5.94
N GLN A 45 -35.58 40.76 -7.21
CA GLN A 45 -36.19 41.53 -8.31
C GLN A 45 -37.71 41.70 -8.14
N PHE A 46 -38.43 40.67 -7.68
CA PHE A 46 -39.87 40.81 -7.38
C PHE A 46 -40.13 41.80 -6.24
N ALA A 47 -39.27 41.82 -5.21
CA ALA A 47 -39.42 42.75 -4.09
C ALA A 47 -39.17 44.21 -4.52
N GLU A 48 -38.21 44.44 -5.40
CA GLU A 48 -37.91 45.76 -5.98
C GLU A 48 -39.09 46.25 -6.83
N LEU A 49 -39.69 45.38 -7.65
CA LEU A 49 -40.86 45.71 -8.47
C LEU A 49 -42.08 46.13 -7.62
N GLU A 50 -42.30 45.46 -6.48
CA GLU A 50 -43.38 45.80 -5.54
C GLU A 50 -43.09 47.13 -4.83
N GLN A 51 -41.83 47.40 -4.49
CA GLN A 51 -41.41 48.65 -3.89
C GLN A 51 -41.61 49.84 -4.84
N ASP A 52 -41.28 49.67 -6.12
CA ASP A 52 -41.47 50.72 -7.13
C ASP A 52 -42.96 51.01 -7.41
N ARG A 53 -43.81 49.98 -7.31
CA ARG A 53 -45.27 50.15 -7.33
C ARG A 53 -45.75 50.90 -6.09
N ALA A 54 -45.27 50.53 -4.90
CA ALA A 54 -45.65 51.16 -3.64
C ALA A 54 -45.22 52.64 -3.55
N THR A 55 -44.09 52.99 -4.16
CA THR A 55 -43.58 54.36 -4.25
C THR A 55 -44.21 55.18 -5.39
N GLY A 56 -45.08 54.55 -6.21
CA GLY A 56 -45.78 55.19 -7.31
C GLY A 56 -44.93 55.46 -8.55
N LEU A 57 -43.72 54.89 -8.63
CA LEU A 57 -42.84 54.98 -9.79
C LEU A 57 -43.36 54.14 -10.97
N LEU A 58 -44.06 53.05 -10.68
CA LEU A 58 -44.66 52.14 -11.65
C LEU A 58 -46.19 52.21 -11.59
N THR A 59 -46.84 52.37 -12.74
CA THR A 59 -48.30 52.26 -12.85
C THR A 59 -48.72 50.78 -12.73
N GLU A 60 -49.96 50.52 -12.28
CA GLU A 60 -50.48 49.15 -12.11
C GLU A 60 -50.34 48.31 -13.39
N ALA A 61 -50.62 48.89 -14.56
CA ALA A 61 -50.50 48.20 -15.84
C ALA A 61 -49.04 47.83 -16.17
N GLN A 62 -48.08 48.70 -15.84
CA GLN A 62 -46.65 48.43 -16.04
C GLN A 62 -46.12 47.39 -15.06
N TYR A 63 -46.57 47.42 -13.80
CA TYR A 63 -46.24 46.41 -12.80
C TYR A 63 -46.70 45.02 -13.25
N GLN A 64 -47.97 44.88 -13.70
CA GLN A 64 -48.50 43.60 -14.15
C GLN A 64 -47.76 43.06 -15.38
N ALA A 65 -47.40 43.93 -16.33
CA ALA A 65 -46.66 43.53 -17.52
C ALA A 65 -45.21 43.09 -17.20
N ALA A 66 -44.52 43.81 -16.30
CA ALA A 66 -43.17 43.45 -15.87
C ALA A 66 -43.16 42.17 -15.03
N ARG A 67 -44.18 41.98 -14.18
CA ARG A 67 -44.37 40.77 -13.38
C ARG A 67 -44.56 39.54 -14.27
N SER A 68 -45.44 39.61 -15.28
CA SER A 68 -45.70 38.47 -16.15
C SER A 68 -44.49 38.06 -16.99
N GLU A 69 -43.67 39.02 -17.43
CA GLU A 69 -42.42 38.72 -18.14
C GLU A 69 -41.37 38.08 -17.21
N LEU A 70 -41.27 38.53 -15.95
CA LEU A 70 -40.36 37.93 -14.97
C LEU A 70 -40.78 36.49 -14.62
N GLU A 71 -42.08 36.24 -14.43
CA GLU A 71 -42.64 34.90 -14.22
C GLU A 71 -42.33 33.97 -15.41
N ARG A 72 -42.48 34.47 -16.65
CA ARG A 72 -42.17 33.73 -17.88
C ARG A 72 -40.68 33.35 -17.96
N ARG A 73 -39.78 34.28 -17.64
CA ARG A 73 -38.32 34.03 -17.63
C ARG A 73 -37.90 33.01 -16.59
N VAL A 74 -38.47 33.09 -15.38
CA VAL A 74 -38.19 32.10 -14.32
C VAL A 74 -38.62 30.71 -14.77
N LEU A 75 -39.79 30.58 -15.41
CA LEU A 75 -40.26 29.31 -15.96
C LEU A 75 -39.33 28.81 -17.08
N GLU A 76 -38.95 29.66 -18.03
CA GLU A 76 -38.03 29.32 -19.13
C GLU A 76 -36.64 28.87 -18.61
N GLU A 77 -36.05 29.57 -17.63
CA GLU A 77 -34.77 29.17 -17.04
C GLU A 77 -34.86 27.93 -16.15
N THR A 78 -35.99 27.72 -15.48
CA THR A 78 -36.22 26.53 -14.66
C THR A 78 -36.41 25.27 -15.52
N ASP A 79 -37.08 25.40 -16.67
CA ASP A 79 -37.21 24.30 -17.65
C ASP A 79 -35.89 24.08 -18.40
N ALA A 80 -35.22 25.16 -18.82
CA ALA A 80 -33.90 25.06 -19.46
C ALA A 80 -32.86 24.43 -18.53
N GLY A 81 -32.87 24.75 -17.24
CA GLY A 81 -32.00 24.12 -16.23
C GLY A 81 -32.26 22.63 -16.01
N GLN A 82 -33.47 22.15 -16.31
CA GLN A 82 -33.81 20.72 -16.29
C GLN A 82 -33.42 20.01 -17.60
N VAL A 83 -33.52 20.68 -18.75
CA VAL A 83 -33.18 20.12 -20.07
C VAL A 83 -31.67 20.13 -20.33
N LEU A 84 -30.94 21.11 -19.77
CA LEU A 84 -29.49 21.24 -19.88
C LEU A 84 -28.73 20.55 -18.75
N ALA A 85 -29.39 19.81 -17.83
CA ALA A 85 -28.68 19.00 -16.86
C ALA A 85 -27.71 18.10 -17.64
N PRO A 86 -26.38 18.36 -17.60
CA PRO A 86 -25.46 17.50 -18.29
C PRO A 86 -25.59 16.17 -17.55
N SER A 87 -26.19 15.18 -18.22
CA SER A 87 -25.90 13.79 -17.91
C SER A 87 -24.38 13.75 -17.91
N SER A 88 -23.80 13.65 -16.71
CA SER A 88 -22.39 13.93 -16.50
C SER A 88 -21.64 12.87 -17.27
N GLY A 89 -21.26 13.20 -18.51
CA GLY A 89 -20.73 12.33 -19.54
C GLY A 89 -19.28 11.97 -19.28
N GLY A 90 -18.97 11.60 -18.04
CA GLY A 90 -17.80 10.79 -17.75
C GLY A 90 -18.21 9.34 -17.98
N VAL A 91 -17.85 8.77 -19.13
CA VAL A 91 -18.06 7.36 -19.51
C VAL A 91 -17.44 6.34 -18.53
N LEU A 92 -16.76 6.80 -17.48
CA LEU A 92 -16.44 5.99 -16.32
C LEU A 92 -16.99 6.65 -15.07
N ASN A 93 -17.95 5.97 -14.44
CA ASN A 93 -18.42 6.29 -13.11
C ASN A 93 -17.22 6.14 -12.17
N LEU A 94 -16.54 7.24 -11.83
CA LEU A 94 -15.28 7.25 -11.08
C LEU A 94 -15.43 6.51 -9.72
N ARG A 95 -16.66 6.43 -9.20
CA ARG A 95 -17.02 5.61 -8.04
C ARG A 95 -16.89 4.11 -8.30
N VAL A 96 -17.35 3.64 -9.46
CA VAL A 96 -17.21 2.24 -9.91
C VAL A 96 -15.75 1.92 -10.20
N VAL A 97 -14.99 2.87 -10.77
CA VAL A 97 -13.54 2.71 -10.97
C VAL A 97 -12.80 2.66 -9.63
N ALA A 98 -13.11 3.53 -8.68
CA ALA A 98 -12.47 3.51 -7.36
C ALA A 98 -12.82 2.23 -6.58
N LEU A 99 -14.07 1.77 -6.67
CA LEU A 99 -14.51 0.52 -6.06
C LEU A 99 -13.84 -0.70 -6.71
N SER A 100 -13.76 -0.72 -8.05
CA SER A 100 -13.11 -1.80 -8.77
C SER A 100 -11.61 -1.83 -8.47
N LEU A 101 -10.93 -0.69 -8.46
CA LEU A 101 -9.51 -0.61 -8.12
C LEU A 101 -9.25 -1.02 -6.66
N GLY A 102 -10.10 -0.60 -5.73
CA GLY A 102 -10.03 -0.97 -4.32
C GLY A 102 -10.24 -2.47 -4.06
N MET A 103 -10.89 -3.19 -4.99
CA MET A 103 -11.12 -4.63 -4.88
C MET A 103 -10.10 -5.44 -5.70
N ILE A 104 -9.69 -4.92 -6.86
CA ILE A 104 -8.73 -5.55 -7.77
C ILE A 104 -7.32 -5.53 -7.20
N ILE A 105 -6.87 -4.43 -6.59
CA ILE A 105 -5.49 -4.33 -6.06
C ILE A 105 -5.24 -5.38 -4.95
N PRO A 106 -6.10 -5.53 -3.93
CA PRO A 106 -5.90 -6.56 -2.91
C PRO A 106 -6.02 -7.99 -3.46
N ALA A 107 -6.98 -8.22 -4.37
CA ALA A 107 -7.16 -9.54 -4.98
C ALA A 107 -5.95 -9.94 -5.84
N ALA A 108 -5.46 -9.02 -6.67
CA ALA A 108 -4.27 -9.23 -7.48
C ALA A 108 -3.03 -9.45 -6.59
N SER A 109 -2.87 -8.68 -5.51
CA SER A 109 -1.80 -8.89 -4.53
C SER A 109 -1.86 -10.28 -3.89
N GLY A 110 -3.05 -10.77 -3.55
CA GLY A 110 -3.23 -12.12 -3.00
C GLY A 110 -2.90 -13.22 -3.99
N VAL A 111 -3.32 -13.07 -5.26
CA VAL A 111 -2.97 -14.00 -6.33
C VAL A 111 -1.47 -13.99 -6.61
N LEU A 112 -0.85 -12.82 -6.68
CA LEU A 112 0.59 -12.69 -6.89
C LEU A 112 1.38 -13.29 -5.72
N TYR A 113 0.90 -13.13 -4.49
CA TYR A 113 1.50 -13.79 -3.33
C TYR A 113 1.35 -15.32 -3.40
N TRP A 114 0.24 -15.81 -3.95
CA TRP A 114 0.05 -17.26 -4.13
C TRP A 114 0.97 -17.83 -5.23
N THR A 115 1.18 -17.10 -6.32
CA THR A 115 1.98 -17.58 -7.46
C THR A 115 3.47 -17.37 -7.29
N LEU A 116 3.88 -16.25 -6.68
CA LEU A 116 5.27 -15.83 -6.53
C LEU A 116 5.78 -15.91 -5.09
N GLY A 117 4.88 -15.87 -4.11
CA GLY A 117 5.23 -15.93 -2.70
C GLY A 117 5.51 -17.36 -2.24
N ASN A 118 6.20 -17.47 -1.11
CA ASN A 118 6.53 -18.75 -0.50
C ASN A 118 5.58 -19.02 0.69
N PRO A 119 4.45 -19.74 0.49
CA PRO A 119 3.55 -20.08 1.59
C PRO A 119 4.22 -20.94 2.66
N ALA A 120 5.33 -21.63 2.35
CA ALA A 120 6.11 -22.42 3.31
C ALA A 120 7.02 -21.56 4.22
N ALA A 121 7.25 -20.28 3.92
CA ALA A 121 7.89 -19.34 4.85
C ALA A 121 7.03 -19.03 6.08
N MET A 122 5.76 -19.46 6.09
CA MET A 122 4.84 -19.33 7.22
C MET A 122 4.96 -20.48 8.23
N THR A 123 5.49 -21.64 7.83
CA THR A 123 5.64 -22.82 8.70
C THR A 123 7.07 -22.97 9.25
N HIS A 124 8.04 -22.37 8.57
CA HIS A 124 9.39 -22.17 9.10
C HIS A 124 9.63 -20.66 9.17
N PRO A 125 9.73 -20.05 10.37
CA PRO A 125 10.11 -18.66 10.43
C PRO A 125 11.46 -18.55 9.71
N ALA A 126 11.47 -17.77 8.62
CA ALA A 126 12.72 -17.28 8.07
C ALA A 126 13.56 -16.75 9.23
N VAL A 127 14.85 -17.04 9.21
CA VAL A 127 15.84 -16.74 10.26
C VAL A 127 16.11 -15.22 10.39
N SER A 128 15.07 -14.42 10.22
CA SER A 128 15.11 -12.99 10.01
C SER A 128 14.02 -12.35 10.88
N SER A 129 14.30 -12.28 12.18
CA SER A 129 13.80 -11.31 13.19
C SER A 129 13.82 -11.90 14.61
N ALA A 130 14.93 -12.50 15.03
CA ALA A 130 15.17 -12.85 16.43
C ALA A 130 15.69 -11.65 17.25
N GLY A 131 15.16 -10.44 17.00
CA GLY A 131 15.72 -9.20 17.54
C GLY A 131 14.90 -8.50 18.62
N SER A 132 13.76 -9.04 19.05
CA SER A 132 13.00 -8.40 20.14
C SER A 132 12.25 -9.43 20.97
N GLN A 133 12.62 -9.54 22.24
CA GLN A 133 12.09 -10.42 23.29
C GLN A 133 12.60 -11.88 23.24
N ARG A 134 13.82 -12.12 23.73
CA ARG A 134 14.23 -13.41 24.32
C ARG A 134 15.15 -13.13 25.51
N GLY A 135 14.94 -13.87 26.60
CA GLY A 135 15.66 -13.66 27.86
C GLY A 135 17.07 -14.23 27.79
N ALA A 136 18.02 -13.58 28.43
CA ALA A 136 19.47 -13.86 28.38
C ALA A 136 19.91 -15.29 28.76
N GLY A 137 19.01 -16.17 29.22
CA GLY A 137 19.28 -17.58 29.51
C GLY A 137 19.08 -18.53 28.32
N GLU A 138 18.10 -18.27 27.45
CA GLU A 138 17.77 -19.15 26.31
C GLU A 138 18.74 -18.96 25.12
N ASP A 139 19.35 -17.78 25.02
CA ASP A 139 20.30 -17.45 23.94
C ASP A 139 21.61 -18.26 24.06
N THR A 140 22.02 -18.59 25.28
CA THR A 140 23.25 -19.36 25.53
C THR A 140 23.07 -20.83 25.16
N GLU A 141 21.94 -21.44 25.53
CA GLU A 141 21.63 -22.83 25.18
C GLU A 141 21.45 -23.02 23.66
N MET A 142 20.85 -22.03 22.99
CA MET A 142 20.70 -22.05 21.53
C MET A 142 22.04 -21.87 20.81
N ALA A 143 22.93 -20.99 21.30
CA ALA A 143 24.27 -20.83 20.75
C ALA A 143 25.12 -22.12 20.91
N ASP A 144 25.04 -22.77 22.08
CA ASP A 144 25.75 -24.03 22.34
C ASP A 144 25.24 -25.18 21.47
N SER A 145 23.92 -25.31 21.30
CA SER A 145 23.35 -26.32 20.41
C SER A 145 23.74 -26.10 18.95
N LEU A 146 23.80 -24.85 18.48
CA LEU A 146 24.26 -24.50 17.14
C LEU A 146 25.75 -24.85 16.93
N ASN A 147 26.60 -24.59 17.93
CA ASN A 147 28.01 -24.96 17.89
C ASN A 147 28.21 -26.48 17.72
N VAL A 148 27.43 -27.29 18.44
CA VAL A 148 27.48 -28.76 18.34
C VAL A 148 27.10 -29.23 16.92
N LEU A 149 26.06 -28.64 16.33
CA LEU A 149 25.62 -28.96 14.96
C LEU A 149 26.69 -28.63 13.92
N ILE A 150 27.32 -27.47 14.03
CA ILE A 150 28.41 -27.04 13.13
C ILE A 150 29.60 -27.99 13.24
N GLU A 151 29.95 -28.42 14.45
CA GLU A 151 31.07 -29.36 14.66
C GLU A 151 30.76 -30.77 14.12
N GLN A 152 29.50 -31.21 14.19
CA GLN A 152 29.07 -32.45 13.52
C GLN A 152 29.16 -32.33 11.99
N LEU A 153 28.73 -31.21 11.43
CA LEU A 153 28.82 -30.93 9.99
C LEU A 153 30.28 -30.95 9.53
N ARG A 154 31.17 -30.29 10.28
CA ARG A 154 32.61 -30.30 10.03
C ARG A 154 33.17 -31.72 9.98
N ARG A 155 32.89 -32.54 11.00
CA ARG A 155 33.35 -33.94 11.05
C ARG A 155 32.86 -34.78 9.87
N LYS A 156 31.63 -34.54 9.43
CA LYS A 156 31.08 -35.21 8.24
C LYS A 156 31.81 -34.78 6.96
N LEU A 157 32.13 -33.50 6.82
CA LEU A 157 32.88 -32.98 5.67
C LEU A 157 34.35 -33.43 5.67
N GLU A 158 34.94 -33.65 6.84
CA GLU A 158 36.26 -34.27 6.95
C GLU A 158 36.26 -35.72 6.42
N GLN A 159 35.15 -36.44 6.56
CA GLN A 159 34.95 -37.78 5.97
C GLN A 159 34.60 -37.74 4.47
N SER A 160 34.09 -36.61 3.97
CA SER A 160 33.71 -36.41 2.58
C SER A 160 34.36 -35.13 2.03
N PRO A 161 35.69 -35.13 1.81
CA PRO A 161 36.45 -33.90 1.59
C PRO A 161 36.19 -33.21 0.25
N ASN A 162 35.48 -33.87 -0.68
CA ASN A 162 35.25 -33.41 -2.07
C ASN A 162 33.84 -32.83 -2.27
N ASP A 163 33.28 -32.18 -1.25
CA ASP A 163 31.97 -31.52 -1.32
C ASP A 163 32.12 -29.99 -1.21
N PRO A 164 32.32 -29.27 -2.33
CA PRO A 164 32.51 -27.81 -2.34
C PRO A 164 31.31 -27.06 -1.76
N ILE A 165 30.09 -27.56 -1.99
CA ILE A 165 28.85 -26.94 -1.49
C ILE A 165 28.74 -27.11 0.03
N GLY A 166 29.09 -28.30 0.54
CA GLY A 166 29.15 -28.58 1.97
C GLY A 166 30.16 -27.70 2.71
N TRP A 167 31.35 -27.52 2.15
CA TRP A 167 32.36 -26.59 2.69
C TRP A 167 31.86 -25.13 2.65
N GLY A 168 31.18 -24.70 1.58
CA GLY A 168 30.57 -23.37 1.50
C GLY A 168 29.46 -23.15 2.53
N LEU A 169 28.64 -24.17 2.81
CA LEU A 169 27.62 -24.09 3.86
C LEU A 169 28.27 -23.95 5.25
N LEU A 170 29.32 -24.74 5.53
CA LEU A 170 30.05 -24.65 6.78
C LEU A 170 30.61 -23.22 6.98
N ALA A 171 31.23 -22.65 5.95
CA ALA A 171 31.77 -21.30 6.01
C ALA A 171 30.70 -20.23 6.25
N ARG A 172 29.52 -20.34 5.61
CA ARG A 172 28.37 -19.44 5.86
C ARG A 172 27.85 -19.53 7.28
N SER A 173 27.87 -20.71 7.90
CA SER A 173 27.51 -20.85 9.32
C SER A 173 28.47 -20.09 10.23
N TYR A 174 29.78 -20.12 9.94
CA TYR A 174 30.76 -19.30 10.66
C TYR A 174 30.57 -17.79 10.41
N MET A 175 30.22 -17.38 9.19
CA MET A 175 29.87 -15.98 8.87
C MET A 175 28.67 -15.49 9.68
N ALA A 176 27.62 -16.31 9.82
CA ALA A 176 26.42 -15.98 10.58
C ALA A 176 26.69 -15.79 12.09
N MET A 177 27.74 -16.43 12.59
CA MET A 177 28.23 -16.26 13.97
C MET A 177 29.23 -15.11 14.12
N GLU A 178 29.43 -14.30 13.09
CA GLU A 178 30.44 -13.23 13.05
C GLU A 178 31.89 -13.73 13.21
N ARG A 179 32.12 -15.03 13.02
CA ARG A 179 33.44 -15.67 13.10
C ARG A 179 34.13 -15.64 11.74
N TYR A 180 34.34 -14.43 11.22
CA TYR A 180 34.86 -14.21 9.87
C TYR A 180 36.25 -14.82 9.65
N ALA A 181 37.12 -14.74 10.65
CA ALA A 181 38.47 -15.30 10.60
C ALA A 181 38.48 -16.82 10.39
N ASP A 182 37.47 -17.52 10.92
CA ASP A 182 37.31 -18.98 10.76
C ASP A 182 36.65 -19.34 9.42
N ALA A 183 35.78 -18.47 8.89
CA ALA A 183 35.05 -18.72 7.64
C ALA A 183 35.94 -18.62 6.39
N VAL A 184 36.84 -17.63 6.34
CA VAL A 184 37.73 -17.36 5.19
C VAL A 184 38.51 -18.60 4.71
N PRO A 185 39.25 -19.34 5.56
CA PRO A 185 40.01 -20.52 5.10
C PRO A 185 39.09 -21.66 4.62
N ILE A 186 37.86 -21.72 5.11
CA ILE A 186 36.88 -22.74 4.70
C ILE A 186 36.34 -22.42 3.31
N PHE A 187 36.03 -21.15 3.02
CA PHE A 187 35.67 -20.70 1.68
C PHE A 187 36.83 -20.83 0.69
N GLU A 188 38.07 -20.56 1.11
CA GLU A 188 39.25 -20.79 0.27
C GLU A 188 39.35 -22.27 -0.15
N ARG A 189 39.07 -23.19 0.77
CA ARG A 189 39.00 -24.62 0.44
C ARG A 189 37.85 -24.94 -0.52
N ALA A 190 36.66 -24.39 -0.28
CA ALA A 190 35.49 -24.62 -1.13
C ALA A 190 35.71 -24.14 -2.57
N THR A 191 36.28 -22.94 -2.74
CA THR A 191 36.59 -22.34 -4.05
C THR A 191 37.74 -23.05 -4.77
N LYS A 192 38.69 -23.66 -4.04
CA LYS A 192 39.70 -24.56 -4.65
C LYS A 192 39.11 -25.86 -5.19
N LEU A 193 38.04 -26.36 -4.57
CA LEU A 193 37.34 -27.57 -5.01
C LEU A 193 36.42 -27.30 -6.20
N ASP A 194 35.83 -26.11 -6.28
CA ASP A 194 34.94 -25.68 -7.37
C ASP A 194 35.21 -24.21 -7.75
N PRO A 195 36.25 -23.96 -8.57
CA PRO A 195 36.69 -22.60 -8.92
C PRO A 195 35.78 -21.88 -9.91
N ASP A 196 34.89 -22.59 -10.60
CA ASP A 196 33.95 -21.99 -11.56
C ASP A 196 32.63 -21.57 -10.90
N ASN A 197 32.47 -21.83 -9.61
CA ASN A 197 31.26 -21.53 -8.86
C ASN A 197 31.21 -20.07 -8.44
N ALA A 198 30.56 -19.25 -9.28
CA ALA A 198 30.39 -17.83 -9.04
C ALA A 198 29.79 -17.49 -7.66
N SER A 199 28.91 -18.35 -7.12
CA SER A 199 28.32 -18.12 -5.80
C SER A 199 29.35 -18.31 -4.68
N LEU A 200 30.18 -19.35 -4.75
CA LEU A 200 31.24 -19.57 -3.76
C LEU A 200 32.32 -18.49 -3.81
N LEU A 201 32.66 -18.02 -5.02
CA LEU A 201 33.61 -16.93 -5.20
C LEU A 201 33.09 -15.61 -4.62
N ALA A 202 31.81 -15.30 -4.84
CA ALA A 202 31.17 -14.11 -4.25
C ALA A 202 31.13 -14.20 -2.73
N ASP A 203 30.66 -15.32 -2.18
CA ASP A 203 30.62 -15.56 -0.73
C ASP A 203 32.02 -15.46 -0.09
N PHE A 204 33.06 -15.94 -0.80
CA PHE A 204 34.45 -15.82 -0.35
C PHE A 204 34.96 -14.37 -0.36
N ALA A 205 34.65 -13.61 -1.41
CA ALA A 205 35.01 -12.20 -1.52
C ALA A 205 34.34 -11.38 -0.41
N ASP A 206 33.07 -11.64 -0.12
CA ASP A 206 32.34 -11.02 0.98
C ASP A 206 32.98 -11.36 2.34
N ALA A 207 33.33 -12.62 2.56
CA ALA A 207 34.01 -13.06 3.78
C ALA A 207 35.37 -12.35 3.98
N LEU A 208 36.17 -12.24 2.92
CA LEU A 208 37.43 -11.49 2.94
C LEU A 208 37.21 -10.00 3.23
N GLY A 209 36.24 -9.39 2.54
CA GLY A 209 35.91 -7.97 2.72
C GLY A 209 35.48 -7.67 4.14
N VAL A 210 34.62 -8.49 4.74
CA VAL A 210 34.17 -8.31 6.13
C VAL A 210 35.31 -8.56 7.11
N HIS A 211 36.12 -9.61 6.91
CA HIS A 211 37.28 -9.91 7.75
C HIS A 211 38.32 -8.77 7.75
N GLN A 212 38.52 -8.10 6.61
CA GLN A 212 39.46 -6.97 6.46
C GLN A 212 38.85 -5.61 6.85
N GLY A 213 37.66 -5.57 7.44
CA GLY A 213 37.02 -4.33 7.88
C GLY A 213 36.45 -3.47 6.73
N ARG A 214 35.97 -4.13 5.67
CA ARG A 214 35.39 -3.53 4.45
C ARG A 214 36.34 -2.66 3.63
N LYS A 215 37.65 -2.86 3.79
CA LYS A 215 38.64 -2.32 2.85
C LYS A 215 38.83 -3.35 1.74
N LEU A 216 38.32 -3.04 0.56
CA LEU A 216 38.62 -3.79 -0.66
C LEU A 216 39.81 -3.07 -1.30
N ASP A 217 41.02 -3.55 -1.07
CA ASP A 217 42.17 -3.11 -1.86
C ASP A 217 42.00 -3.73 -3.26
N GLY A 218 41.59 -2.89 -4.21
CA GLY A 218 41.34 -3.23 -5.61
C GLY A 218 42.61 -3.31 -6.44
#